data_AF-A0A4Q3KMT4-F1
#
_entry.id   AF-A0A4Q3KMT4-F1
#
_cell.length_a   1.000
_cell.length_b   1.000
_cell.length_c   1.000
_cell.angle_alpha   90.00
_cell.angle_beta   90.00
_cell.angle_gamma   90.00
#
_symmetry.space_group_name_H-M   'P 1'
#
loop_
_entity.id
_entity.type
_entity.pdbx_description
1 polymer ?
#
loop_
_entity_poly.entity_id
_entity_poly.type
_entity_poly.pdbx_seq_one_letter_code
_entity_poly.pdbx_strand_id
1 'polypeptide(L)'
;MTCHNTAGAVEPTGSAAKTLSDGLHALMTAEELAFFARFGRARELAAGQELFERGAVGTQMFIVVSGQIDLDFGEDLMLKHLGPGEFFGELGLLIGGHAR
;
A
#
# COMPACT_ATOMS: atom_id res chain seq x y z
N MET A 1 6.90 -9.80 1.86
CA MET A 1 6.30 -8.44 2.04
C MET A 1 5.21 -8.54 3.10
N THR A 2 5.48 -8.15 4.34
CA THR A 2 4.64 -8.47 5.51
C THR A 2 3.82 -7.26 5.98
N CYS A 3 2.67 -7.49 6.58
CA CYS A 3 1.83 -6.44 7.16
C CYS A 3 1.87 -6.49 8.69
N HIS A 4 1.83 -5.34 9.36
CA HIS A 4 1.69 -5.26 10.82
C HIS A 4 0.39 -4.52 11.13
N ASN A 5 -0.54 -5.17 11.83
CA ASN A 5 -1.85 -4.59 12.15
C ASN A 5 -1.85 -4.02 13.58
N THR A 6 -2.04 -2.71 13.70
CA THR A 6 -2.36 -2.08 14.99
C THR A 6 -3.87 -1.81 15.02
N ALA A 7 -4.62 -2.68 15.68
CA ALA A 7 -6.08 -2.61 15.73
C ALA A 7 -6.55 -1.37 16.52
N GLY A 8 -7.23 -0.46 15.83
CA GLY A 8 -7.97 0.66 16.43
C GLY A 8 -9.03 1.13 15.45
N ALA A 9 -10.30 1.12 15.88
CA ALA A 9 -11.42 1.64 15.11
C ALA A 9 -11.21 3.14 14.82
N VAL A 10 -11.25 3.54 13.54
CA VAL A 10 -11.13 4.94 13.13
C VAL A 10 -12.43 5.39 12.47
N GLU A 11 -13.20 6.16 13.23
CA GLU A 11 -14.20 7.09 12.71
C GLU A 11 -13.51 8.18 11.88
N PRO A 12 -14.08 8.67 10.77
CA PRO A 12 -13.42 9.66 9.92
C PRO A 12 -13.55 11.05 10.56
N THR A 13 -12.75 11.32 11.59
CA THR A 13 -12.54 12.68 12.10
C THR A 13 -11.10 13.07 11.83
N GLY A 14 -10.92 14.00 10.91
CA GLY A 14 -9.60 14.46 10.48
C GLY A 14 -8.78 15.06 11.63
N SER A 15 -7.52 14.65 11.70
CA SER A 15 -6.42 15.49 12.16
C SER A 15 -5.11 14.88 11.66
N ALA A 16 -4.43 15.62 10.79
CA ALA A 16 -3.15 15.25 10.21
C ALA A 16 -2.05 15.25 11.28
N ALA A 17 -1.32 14.14 11.41
CA ALA A 17 -0.04 14.10 12.10
C ALA A 17 1.06 13.70 11.10
N LYS A 18 1.98 14.64 10.90
CA LYS A 18 3.16 14.57 10.02
C LYS A 18 4.06 13.37 10.33
N THR A 19 4.54 12.72 9.28
CA THR A 19 5.97 12.41 9.12
C THR A 19 6.29 12.59 7.65
N LEU A 20 6.98 13.70 7.35
CA LEU A 20 7.60 13.91 6.05
C LEU A 20 8.87 13.05 6.06
N SER A 21 8.88 11.99 5.26
CA SER A 21 10.10 11.27 4.90
C SER A 21 10.25 11.38 3.40
N ASP A 22 11.45 11.72 2.96
CA ASP A 22 11.84 12.01 1.59
C ASP A 22 11.24 11.07 0.53
N GLY A 23 10.65 11.68 -0.51
CA GLY A 23 10.17 11.00 -1.71
C GLY A 23 8.67 11.11 -1.87
N LEU A 24 8.24 11.80 -2.93
CA LEU A 24 6.88 11.90 -3.46
C LEU A 24 5.99 10.72 -2.99
N HIS A 25 5.27 10.90 -1.89
CA HIS A 25 4.36 9.86 -1.42
C HIS A 25 3.26 9.74 -2.46
N ALA A 26 3.12 8.55 -3.03
CA ALA A 26 2.05 8.18 -3.93
C ALA A 26 0.77 8.07 -3.09
N LEU A 27 0.24 9.22 -2.68
CA LEU A 27 -0.97 9.36 -1.89
C LEU A 27 -2.14 9.58 -2.82
N MET A 28 -3.24 8.90 -2.55
CA MET A 28 -4.51 9.20 -3.17
C MET A 28 -5.35 10.10 -2.26
N THR A 29 -6.04 11.04 -2.89
CA THR A 29 -7.12 11.78 -2.24
C THR A 29 -8.29 10.84 -1.90
N ALA A 30 -9.18 11.27 -1.00
CA ALA A 30 -10.38 10.51 -0.68
C ALA A 30 -11.29 10.28 -1.90
N GLU A 31 -11.33 11.24 -2.82
CA GLU A 31 -12.11 11.14 -4.06
C GLU A 31 -11.52 10.10 -5.02
N GLU A 32 -10.21 10.10 -5.21
CA GLU A 32 -9.52 9.08 -6.01
C GLU A 32 -9.66 7.69 -5.39
N LEU A 33 -9.52 7.57 -4.07
CA LEU A 33 -9.76 6.31 -3.36
C LEU A 33 -11.19 5.81 -3.57
N ALA A 34 -12.19 6.68 -3.40
CA ALA A 34 -13.59 6.33 -3.63
C ALA A 34 -13.83 5.90 -5.09
N PHE A 35 -13.16 6.56 -6.05
CA PHE A 35 -13.23 6.18 -7.45
C PHE A 35 -12.66 4.77 -7.69
N PHE A 36 -11.44 4.49 -7.22
CA PHE A 36 -10.81 3.18 -7.39
C PHE A 36 -11.55 2.07 -6.64
N ALA A 37 -12.14 2.36 -5.48
CA ALA A 37 -12.95 1.40 -4.71
C ALA A 37 -14.15 0.85 -5.50
N ARG A 38 -14.63 1.56 -6.52
CA ARG A 38 -15.72 1.09 -7.40
C ARG A 38 -15.29 -0.05 -8.33
N PHE A 39 -13.99 -0.17 -8.61
CA PHE A 39 -13.44 -1.14 -9.55
C PHE A 39 -12.51 -2.17 -8.88
N GLY A 40 -11.96 -1.81 -7.71
CA GLY A 40 -11.10 -2.69 -6.92
C GLY A 40 -11.88 -3.79 -6.19
N ARG A 41 -11.13 -4.75 -5.64
CA ARG A 41 -11.65 -5.74 -4.70
C ARG A 41 -10.98 -5.54 -3.36
N ALA A 42 -11.75 -5.45 -2.29
CA ALA A 42 -11.22 -5.44 -0.94
C ALA A 42 -10.50 -6.77 -0.67
N ARG A 43 -9.30 -6.69 -0.09
CA ARG A 43 -8.51 -7.85 0.33
C ARG A 43 -8.06 -7.60 1.76
N GLU A 44 -8.45 -8.49 2.65
CA GLU A 44 -7.99 -8.49 4.04
C GLU A 44 -6.70 -9.30 4.16
N LEU A 45 -5.80 -8.84 5.02
CA LEU A 45 -4.56 -9.53 5.36
C LEU A 45 -4.43 -9.57 6.88
N ALA A 46 -4.04 -10.74 7.41
CA ALA A 46 -3.65 -10.87 8.81
C ALA A 46 -2.21 -10.38 9.01
N ALA A 47 -1.87 -9.87 10.20
CA ALA A 47 -0.49 -9.46 10.49
C ALA A 47 0.51 -10.60 10.20
N GLY A 48 1.63 -10.26 9.57
CA GLY A 48 2.65 -11.18 9.08
C GLY A 48 2.30 -11.87 7.76
N GLN A 49 1.07 -11.76 7.27
CA GLN A 49 0.67 -12.36 6.00
C GLN A 49 1.31 -11.62 4.83
N GLU A 50 1.81 -12.39 3.87
CA GLU A 50 2.38 -11.85 2.65
C GLU A 50 1.32 -11.62 1.57
N LEU A 51 1.37 -10.44 0.94
CA LEU A 51 0.47 -10.10 -0.16
C LEU A 51 0.90 -10.78 -1.48
N PHE A 52 2.22 -10.78 -1.74
CA PHE A 52 2.93 -11.46 -2.81
C PHE A 52 4.43 -11.57 -2.48
N GLU A 53 5.13 -12.44 -3.19
CA GLU A 53 6.58 -12.63 -3.10
C GLU A 53 7.33 -11.66 -4.03
N ARG A 54 8.54 -11.27 -3.63
CA ARG A 54 9.45 -10.49 -4.49
C ARG A 54 9.80 -11.29 -5.75
N GLY A 55 9.91 -10.60 -6.88
CA GLY A 55 10.13 -11.17 -8.19
C GLY A 55 8.85 -11.65 -8.88
N ALA A 56 7.70 -11.68 -8.17
CA ALA A 56 6.44 -12.11 -8.77
C ALA A 56 5.99 -11.13 -9.86
N VAL A 57 5.49 -11.67 -10.97
CA VAL A 57 4.94 -10.85 -12.05
C VAL A 57 3.66 -10.17 -11.56
N GLY A 58 3.67 -8.84 -11.56
CA GLY A 58 2.56 -8.03 -11.12
C GLY A 58 1.61 -7.62 -12.24
N THR A 59 0.31 -7.84 -12.07
CA THR A 59 -0.74 -7.36 -12.99
C THR A 59 -1.80 -6.50 -12.31
N GLN A 60 -1.54 -6.05 -11.09
CA GLN A 60 -2.48 -5.33 -10.22
C GLN A 60 -1.77 -4.19 -9.50
N MET A 61 -2.51 -3.21 -8.98
CA MET A 61 -2.01 -2.28 -7.97
C MET A 61 -2.83 -2.44 -6.70
N PHE A 62 -2.27 -2.02 -5.58
CA PHE A 62 -2.93 -2.05 -4.28
C PHE A 62 -2.92 -0.67 -3.66
N ILE A 63 -3.97 -0.37 -2.93
CA ILE A 63 -4.11 0.85 -2.14
C ILE A 63 -4.38 0.40 -0.70
N VAL A 64 -3.65 0.95 0.24
CA VAL A 64 -3.87 0.67 1.67
C VAL A 64 -5.10 1.47 2.10
N VAL A 65 -6.19 0.77 2.42
CA VAL A 65 -7.42 1.41 2.93
C VAL A 65 -7.34 1.60 4.44
N SER A 66 -6.75 0.63 5.14
CA SER A 66 -6.54 0.64 6.58
C SER A 66 -5.34 -0.23 6.95
N GLY A 67 -4.76 0.02 8.12
CA GLY A 67 -3.56 -0.68 8.60
C GLY A 67 -2.27 -0.20 7.94
N GLN A 68 -1.26 -1.08 7.90
CA GLN A 68 0.05 -0.80 7.34
C GLN A 68 0.59 -2.00 6.54
N ILE A 69 1.22 -1.71 5.41
CA ILE A 69 1.96 -2.67 4.59
C ILE A 69 3.44 -2.29 4.60
N ASP A 70 4.33 -3.26 4.81
CA ASP A 70 5.77 -3.05 4.70
C ASP A 70 6.27 -3.59 3.36
N LEU A 71 6.79 -2.72 2.50
CA LEU A 71 7.45 -3.10 1.26
C LEU A 71 8.93 -3.42 1.51
N ASP A 72 9.35 -4.61 1.07
CA ASP A 72 10.74 -5.06 1.11
C ASP A 72 11.31 -5.08 -0.31
N PHE A 73 12.33 -4.25 -0.56
CA PHE A 73 13.01 -4.14 -1.85
C PHE A 73 14.25 -5.03 -1.97
N GLY A 74 14.64 -5.75 -0.91
CA GLY A 74 15.86 -6.55 -0.86
C GLY A 74 17.14 -5.75 -0.70
N GLU A 75 18.28 -6.45 -0.83
CA GLU A 75 19.62 -5.84 -0.90
C GLU A 75 19.96 -4.86 0.23
N ASP A 76 19.59 -5.22 1.47
CA ASP A 76 19.77 -4.39 2.67
C ASP A 76 19.11 -2.99 2.59
N LEU A 77 18.18 -2.80 1.65
CA LEU A 77 17.36 -1.61 1.57
C LEU A 77 16.37 -1.57 2.73
N MET A 78 16.12 -0.36 3.24
CA MET A 78 15.15 -0.14 4.31
C MET A 78 13.75 -0.51 3.84
N LEU A 79 12.99 -1.15 4.74
CA LEU A 79 11.56 -1.39 4.54
C LEU A 79 10.85 -0.05 4.34
N LYS A 80 9.97 0.01 3.35
CA LYS A 80 9.08 1.16 3.17
C LYS A 80 7.72 0.85 3.77
N HIS A 81 7.34 1.62 4.77
CA HIS A 81 6.04 1.52 5.42
C HIS A 81 5.00 2.32 4.63
N LEU A 82 3.91 1.68 4.25
CA LEU A 82 2.77 2.30 3.59
C LEU A 82 1.54 2.26 4.48
N GLY A 83 0.98 3.43 4.74
CA GLY A 83 -0.24 3.64 5.51
C GLY A 83 -1.45 3.99 4.64
N PRO A 84 -2.60 4.31 5.27
CA PRO A 84 -3.85 4.57 4.57
C PRO A 84 -3.73 5.67 3.50
N GLY A 85 -4.28 5.39 2.31
CA GLY A 85 -4.24 6.29 1.15
C GLY A 85 -3.00 6.13 0.27
N GLU A 86 -1.96 5.45 0.74
CA GLU A 86 -0.79 5.13 -0.07
C GLU A 86 -1.03 3.91 -0.95
N PHE A 87 -0.40 3.89 -2.13
CA PHE A 87 -0.54 2.81 -3.10
C PHE A 87 0.80 2.31 -3.64
N PHE A 88 0.78 1.10 -4.21
CA PHE A 88 1.96 0.44 -4.79
C PHE A 88 1.59 -0.61 -5.83
N GLY A 89 2.58 -1.06 -6.61
CA GLY A 89 2.42 -2.05 -7.67
C GLY A 89 1.94 -1.48 -9.01
N GLU A 90 1.85 -0.15 -9.10
CA GLU A 90 1.47 0.62 -10.28
C GLU A 90 2.39 0.37 -11.48
N LEU A 91 3.68 0.11 -11.26
CA LEU A 91 4.63 -0.19 -12.34
C LEU A 91 4.29 -1.49 -13.07
N GLY A 92 3.74 -2.49 -12.36
CA GLY A 92 3.25 -3.72 -12.99
C GLY A 92 2.08 -3.48 -13.94
N LEU A 93 1.29 -2.42 -13.70
CA LEU A 93 0.20 -1.99 -14.59
C LEU A 93 0.69 -1.09 -15.73
N LEU A 94 1.61 -0.17 -15.46
CA LEU A 94 2.01 0.88 -16.40
C LEU A 94 3.04 0.43 -17.43
N ILE A 95 3.94 -0.50 -17.08
CA ILE A 95 5.04 -0.89 -17.97
C ILE A 95 4.88 -2.32 -18.50
N GLY A 96 3.98 -3.12 -17.92
CA GLY A 96 3.72 -4.51 -18.31
C GLY A 96 4.90 -5.44 -18.01
N GLY A 97 4.61 -6.59 -17.37
CA GLY A 97 5.61 -7.65 -17.18
C GLY A 97 6.80 -7.31 -16.26
N HIS A 98 6.74 -6.23 -15.48
CA HIS A 98 7.78 -5.90 -14.51
C HIS A 98 7.67 -6.78 -13.26
N ALA A 99 8.81 -7.32 -12.82
CA ALA A 99 8.94 -8.09 -11.59
C ALA A 99 8.81 -7.16 -10.38
N ARG A 100 8.08 -7.62 -9.37
CA ARG A 100 7.78 -6.84 -8.14
C ARG A 100 8.82 -6.95 -7.06
#